data_AF-A0A521RV46-F1
#
_entry.id   AF-A0A521RV46-F1
#
_cell.length_a   1.000
_cell.length_b   1.000
_cell.length_c   1.000
_cell.angle_alpha   90.00
_cell.angle_beta   90.00
_cell.angle_gamma   90.00
#
_symmetry.space_group_name_H-M   'P 1'
#
loop_
_entity.id
_entity.type
_entity.pdbx_description
1 polymer ?
#
loop_
_entity_poly.entity_id
_entity_poly.type
_entity_poly.pdbx_seq_one_letter_code
_entity_poly.pdbx_strand_id
1 'polypeptide(L)'
;MNDRINRSSHESITHVEGGRPMSKATVTRLFIGAGVAIIAGAILAVAAVWIAIANGVFVMNGSDIVGLHGGAAAWSLLGLGIAGALAIMGGLIAGLVSWIGALLNTWQLESKAWFIGLLLLGIFNFGFFAMVAFILAGPDGQTLAAIRRAQVAAQPTSA
;
A
#
# COMPACT_ATOMS: atom_id res chain seq x y z
N MET A 1 -4.86 46.71 -27.98
CA MET A 1 -5.06 46.60 -26.51
C MET A 1 -5.85 45.33 -26.11
N ASN A 2 -6.62 44.71 -27.03
CA ASN A 2 -7.48 43.56 -26.72
C ASN A 2 -6.78 42.18 -26.66
N ASP A 3 -5.55 42.06 -27.17
CA ASP A 3 -4.85 40.75 -27.19
C ASP A 3 -4.28 40.31 -25.85
N ARG A 4 -4.06 41.23 -24.90
CA ARG A 4 -3.48 40.88 -23.59
C ARG A 4 -4.50 40.28 -22.62
N ILE A 5 -5.80 40.54 -22.82
CA ILE A 5 -6.86 40.05 -21.91
C ILE A 5 -7.27 38.61 -22.27
N ASN A 6 -7.14 38.20 -23.53
CA ASN A 6 -7.47 36.83 -23.94
C ASN A 6 -6.41 35.80 -23.52
N ARG A 7 -5.15 36.23 -23.31
CA ARG A 7 -4.06 35.31 -22.96
C ARG A 7 -4.11 34.86 -21.49
N SER A 8 -4.59 35.71 -20.57
CA SER A 8 -4.68 35.37 -19.14
C SER A 8 -5.78 34.35 -18.80
N SER A 9 -6.79 34.21 -19.65
CA SER A 9 -7.94 33.30 -19.40
C SER A 9 -7.65 31.85 -19.79
N HIS A 10 -6.65 31.61 -20.64
CA HIS A 10 -6.31 30.29 -21.16
C HIS A 10 -5.20 29.57 -20.37
N GLU A 11 -4.47 30.26 -19.48
CA GLU A 11 -3.42 29.64 -18.65
C GLU A 11 -3.94 29.06 -17.32
N SER A 12 -5.19 29.32 -16.95
CA SER A 12 -5.72 28.91 -15.63
C SER A 12 -6.31 27.49 -15.58
N ILE A 13 -6.45 26.77 -16.70
CA ILE A 13 -7.25 25.52 -16.75
C ILE A 13 -6.44 24.28 -17.16
N THR A 14 -5.12 24.28 -16.95
CA THR A 14 -4.29 23.07 -17.22
C THR A 14 -3.38 22.68 -16.07
N HIS A 15 -3.66 23.10 -14.84
CA HIS A 15 -3.20 22.33 -13.69
C HIS A 15 -4.21 21.24 -13.34
N VAL A 16 -4.54 20.40 -14.33
CA VAL A 16 -4.91 19.02 -14.01
C VAL A 16 -3.62 18.43 -13.49
N GLU A 17 -3.50 18.24 -12.18
CA GLU A 17 -2.52 17.32 -11.62
C GLU A 17 -2.79 15.95 -12.24
N GLY A 18 -2.25 15.72 -13.44
CA GLY A 18 -2.20 14.40 -14.04
C GLY A 18 -1.57 13.51 -13.00
N GLY A 19 -2.38 12.60 -12.43
CA GLY A 19 -2.05 11.83 -11.25
C GLY A 19 -0.63 11.31 -11.39
N ARG A 20 0.30 11.88 -10.60
CA ARG A 20 1.71 11.54 -10.73
C ARG A 20 1.80 10.04 -10.45
N PRO A 21 2.30 9.23 -11.40
CA PRO A 21 2.46 7.80 -11.17
C PRO A 21 3.17 7.61 -9.82
N MET A 22 2.69 6.70 -8.98
CA MET A 22 3.25 6.55 -7.63
C MET A 22 4.74 6.24 -7.71
N SER A 23 5.54 6.98 -6.93
CA SER A 23 6.97 6.72 -6.80
C SER A 23 7.20 5.37 -6.11
N LYS A 24 8.33 4.71 -6.39
CA LYS A 24 8.72 3.46 -5.69
C LYS A 24 8.80 3.64 -4.18
N ALA A 25 9.18 4.84 -3.70
CA ALA A 25 9.18 5.16 -2.28
C ALA A 25 7.77 5.09 -1.68
N THR A 26 6.75 5.58 -2.38
CA THR A 26 5.35 5.47 -1.96
C THR A 26 4.90 4.01 -1.91
N VAL A 27 5.21 3.24 -2.96
CA VAL A 27 4.86 1.82 -3.05
C VAL A 27 5.51 1.02 -1.91
N THR A 28 6.79 1.26 -1.64
CA THR A 28 7.55 0.57 -0.59
C THR A 28 7.02 0.91 0.80
N ARG A 29 6.75 2.20 1.08
CA ARG A 29 6.18 2.64 2.36
C ARG A 29 4.79 2.05 2.59
N LEU A 30 3.97 1.98 1.54
CA LEU A 30 2.64 1.40 1.63
C LEU A 30 2.69 -0.11 1.93
N PHE A 31 3.61 -0.85 1.29
CA PHE A 31 3.80 -2.28 1.55
C PHE A 31 4.33 -2.56 2.96
N ILE A 32 5.30 -1.79 3.44
CA ILE A 32 5.81 -1.93 4.81
C ILE A 32 4.72 -1.57 5.83
N GLY A 33 3.99 -0.47 5.59
CA GLY A 33 2.86 -0.06 6.42
C GLY A 33 1.76 -1.13 6.47
N ALA A 34 1.47 -1.77 5.33
CA ALA A 34 0.56 -2.91 5.25
C ALA A 34 1.01 -4.07 6.14
N GLY A 35 2.28 -4.47 6.07
CA GLY A 35 2.84 -5.53 6.91
C GLY A 35 2.74 -5.21 8.40
N VAL A 36 3.11 -3.99 8.79
CA VAL A 36 3.01 -3.53 10.19
C VAL A 36 1.55 -3.53 10.66
N ALA A 37 0.61 -3.06 9.84
CA ALA A 37 -0.81 -3.05 10.19
C ALA A 37 -1.38 -4.45 10.40
N ILE A 38 -1.00 -5.42 9.55
CA ILE A 38 -1.41 -6.82 9.72
C ILE A 38 -0.84 -7.40 11.01
N ILE A 39 0.46 -7.21 11.27
CA ILE A 39 1.11 -7.73 12.47
C ILE A 39 0.49 -7.10 13.73
N ALA A 40 0.32 -5.79 13.74
CA ALA A 40 -0.30 -5.07 14.86
C ALA A 40 -1.75 -5.52 15.09
N GLY A 41 -2.53 -5.67 14.02
CA GLY A 41 -3.91 -6.14 14.10
C GLY A 41 -4.01 -7.58 14.61
N ALA A 42 -3.10 -8.46 14.18
CA ALA A 42 -3.03 -9.85 14.67
C ALA A 42 -2.65 -9.90 16.15
N ILE A 43 -1.64 -9.13 16.58
CA ILE A 43 -1.25 -9.01 17.98
C ILE A 43 -2.43 -8.51 18.82
N LEU A 44 -3.14 -7.48 18.37
CA LEU A 44 -4.33 -6.95 19.04
C LEU A 44 -5.43 -8.00 19.17
N ALA A 45 -5.72 -8.75 18.11
CA ALA A 45 -6.74 -9.80 18.13
C ALA A 45 -6.38 -10.92 19.11
N VAL A 46 -5.14 -11.41 19.09
CA VAL A 46 -4.66 -12.45 20.00
C VAL A 46 -4.66 -11.96 21.45
N ALA A 47 -4.19 -10.74 21.69
CA ALA A 47 -4.21 -10.13 23.02
C ALA A 47 -5.63 -9.97 23.55
N ALA A 48 -6.57 -9.54 22.71
CA ALA A 48 -7.98 -9.41 23.09
C ALA A 48 -8.58 -10.76 23.51
N VAL A 49 -8.32 -11.83 22.75
CA VAL A 49 -8.77 -13.19 23.10
C VAL A 49 -8.14 -13.65 24.42
N TRP A 50 -6.83 -13.46 24.58
CA TRP A 50 -6.12 -13.85 25.80
C TRP A 50 -6.68 -13.14 27.04
N ILE A 51 -6.87 -11.83 26.96
CA ILE A 51 -7.41 -11.01 28.04
C ILE A 51 -8.87 -11.40 28.33
N ALA A 52 -9.67 -11.74 27.31
CA ALA A 52 -11.04 -12.20 27.51
C ALA A 52 -11.11 -13.50 28.31
N ILE A 53 -10.22 -14.45 28.02
CA ILE A 53 -10.09 -15.70 28.78
C ILE A 53 -9.66 -15.40 30.21
N ALA A 54 -8.62 -14.59 30.40
CA ALA A 54 -8.08 -14.27 31.72
C ALA A 54 -9.07 -13.55 32.64
N ASN A 55 -10.00 -12.78 32.07
CA ASN A 55 -11.02 -12.04 32.82
C ASN A 55 -12.37 -12.79 32.93
N GLY A 56 -12.45 -14.05 32.49
CA GLY A 56 -13.69 -14.84 32.57
C GLY A 56 -14.83 -14.28 31.72
N VAL A 57 -14.52 -13.54 30.67
CA VAL A 57 -15.52 -12.95 29.76
C VAL A 57 -16.23 -14.05 28.98
N PHE A 58 -15.54 -15.14 28.65
CA PHE A 58 -16.14 -16.33 28.08
C PHE A 58 -16.70 -17.21 29.19
N VAL A 59 -18.01 -17.45 29.17
CA VAL A 59 -18.65 -18.46 30.00
C VAL A 59 -18.38 -19.82 29.35
N MET A 60 -17.50 -20.60 29.97
CA MET A 60 -17.08 -21.90 29.46
C MET A 60 -17.84 -23.03 30.16
N ASN A 61 -18.34 -24.01 29.41
CA ASN A 61 -18.83 -25.28 29.92
C ASN A 61 -17.97 -26.40 29.31
N GLY A 62 -16.98 -26.88 30.10
CA GLY A 62 -15.94 -27.75 29.57
C GLY A 62 -15.00 -27.00 28.61
N SER A 63 -14.78 -27.53 27.40
CA SER A 63 -14.00 -26.88 26.33
C SER A 63 -14.81 -25.85 25.54
N ASP A 64 -16.13 -25.83 25.71
CA ASP A 64 -17.03 -25.05 24.87
C ASP A 64 -17.36 -23.70 25.49
N ILE A 65 -17.35 -22.66 24.66
CA ILE A 65 -17.80 -21.32 25.03
C ILE A 65 -19.32 -21.29 24.85
N VAL A 66 -20.06 -21.30 25.96
CA VAL A 66 -21.54 -21.34 25.98
C VAL A 66 -22.17 -19.96 26.19
N GLY A 67 -21.37 -18.93 26.47
CA GLY A 67 -21.87 -17.58 26.63
C GLY A 67 -20.79 -16.53 26.78
N LEU A 68 -21.22 -15.27 26.80
CA LEU A 68 -20.38 -14.10 27.03
C LEU A 68 -20.93 -13.36 28.25
N HIS A 69 -20.08 -13.10 29.25
CA HIS A 69 -20.43 -12.22 30.36
C HIS A 69 -20.59 -10.79 29.82
N GLY A 70 -21.82 -10.30 29.76
CA GLY A 70 -22.14 -8.94 29.31
C GLY A 70 -21.67 -7.90 30.34
N GLY A 71 -20.41 -7.49 30.25
CA GLY A 71 -19.81 -6.46 31.10
C GLY A 71 -18.93 -5.50 30.30
N ALA A 72 -18.46 -4.42 30.95
CA ALA A 72 -17.63 -3.40 30.30
C ALA A 72 -16.38 -3.99 29.63
N ALA A 73 -15.74 -4.96 30.28
CA ALA A 73 -14.58 -5.67 29.72
C ALA A 73 -14.91 -6.41 28.42
N ALA A 74 -16.07 -7.06 28.33
CA ALA A 74 -16.48 -7.78 27.13
C ALA A 74 -16.67 -6.84 25.93
N TRP A 75 -17.27 -5.67 26.17
CA TRP A 75 -17.44 -4.64 25.14
C TRP A 75 -16.11 -4.03 24.68
N SER A 76 -15.19 -3.75 25.60
CA SER A 76 -13.86 -3.25 25.25
C SER A 76 -13.07 -4.27 24.42
N LEU A 77 -13.15 -5.56 24.77
CA LEU A 77 -12.44 -6.62 24.06
C LEU A 77 -13.06 -6.93 22.70
N LEU A 78 -14.39 -6.83 22.58
CA LEU A 78 -15.07 -6.85 21.29
C LEU A 78 -14.59 -5.69 20.41
N GLY A 79 -14.49 -4.49 20.96
CA GLY A 79 -13.95 -3.32 20.26
C GLY A 79 -12.51 -3.52 19.79
N LEU A 80 -11.64 -4.06 20.65
CA LEU A 80 -10.26 -4.43 20.30
C LEU A 80 -10.20 -5.49 19.21
N GLY A 81 -11.05 -6.52 19.28
CA GLY A 81 -11.15 -7.56 18.26
C GLY A 81 -11.55 -6.98 16.90
N ILE A 82 -12.56 -6.10 16.87
CA ILE A 82 -12.99 -5.41 15.65
C ILE A 82 -11.86 -4.50 15.13
N ALA A 83 -11.21 -3.72 16.00
CA ALA A 83 -10.10 -2.86 15.60
C ALA A 83 -8.92 -3.66 15.01
N GLY A 84 -8.58 -4.80 15.62
CA GLY A 84 -7.57 -5.73 15.10
C GLY A 84 -7.95 -6.29 13.73
N ALA A 85 -9.20 -6.72 13.55
CA ALA A 85 -9.71 -7.19 12.26
C ALA A 85 -9.67 -6.09 11.18
N LEU A 86 -10.05 -4.86 11.52
CA LEU A 86 -9.99 -3.72 10.61
C LEU A 86 -8.54 -3.35 10.24
N ALA A 87 -7.60 -3.44 11.18
CA ALA A 87 -6.19 -3.22 10.91
C ALA A 87 -5.62 -4.27 9.94
N ILE A 88 -6.00 -5.55 10.12
CA ILE A 88 -5.63 -6.62 9.19
C ILE A 88 -6.22 -6.36 7.80
N MET A 89 -7.51 -6.06 7.72
CA MET A 89 -8.18 -5.74 6.45
C MET A 89 -7.55 -4.55 5.75
N GLY A 90 -7.29 -3.47 6.49
CA GLY A 90 -6.61 -2.28 5.97
C GLY A 90 -5.20 -2.58 5.48
N GLY A 91 -4.46 -3.41 6.19
CA GLY A 91 -3.14 -3.87 5.77
C GLY A 91 -3.20 -4.75 4.51
N LEU A 92 -4.15 -5.67 4.40
CA LEU A 92 -4.34 -6.47 3.18
C LEU A 92 -4.66 -5.60 1.96
N ILE A 93 -5.55 -4.62 2.13
CA ILE A 93 -5.90 -3.66 1.08
C ILE A 93 -4.67 -2.83 0.69
N ALA A 94 -3.95 -2.26 1.65
CA ALA A 94 -2.74 -1.49 1.41
C ALA A 94 -1.65 -2.34 0.71
N GLY A 95 -1.52 -3.61 1.09
CA GLY A 95 -0.64 -4.58 0.42
C GLY A 95 -1.01 -4.76 -1.05
N LEU A 96 -2.30 -4.97 -1.35
CA LEU A 96 -2.78 -5.10 -2.72
C LEU A 96 -2.56 -3.82 -3.53
N VAL A 97 -2.89 -2.66 -2.97
CA VAL A 97 -2.69 -1.35 -3.62
C VAL A 97 -1.21 -1.11 -3.91
N SER A 98 -0.32 -1.48 -2.97
CA SER A 98 1.12 -1.38 -3.21
C SER A 98 1.58 -2.28 -4.35
N TRP A 99 1.08 -3.52 -4.44
CA TRP A 99 1.42 -4.45 -5.53
C TRP A 99 0.97 -3.90 -6.89
N ILE A 100 -0.24 -3.34 -6.97
CA ILE A 100 -0.72 -2.62 -8.16
C ILE A 100 0.19 -1.43 -8.48
N GLY A 101 0.59 -0.65 -7.47
CA GLY A 101 1.54 0.45 -7.63
C GLY A 101 2.90 0.02 -8.20
N ALA A 102 3.42 -1.14 -7.78
CA ALA A 102 4.65 -1.71 -8.34
C ALA A 102 4.47 -2.14 -9.81
N LEU A 103 3.34 -2.75 -10.16
CA LEU A 103 3.01 -3.10 -11.55
C LEU A 103 2.92 -1.85 -12.44
N LEU A 104 2.26 -0.79 -11.97
CA LEU A 104 2.15 0.46 -12.71
C LEU A 104 3.49 1.18 -12.87
N ASN A 105 4.36 1.14 -11.86
CA ASN A 105 5.72 1.67 -11.96
C ASN A 105 6.57 0.90 -12.98
N THR A 106 6.46 -0.44 -13.00
CA THR A 106 7.22 -1.28 -13.93
C THR A 106 6.65 -1.31 -15.34
N TRP A 107 5.36 -1.00 -15.53
CA TRP A 107 4.77 -0.84 -16.87
C TRP A 107 5.39 0.31 -17.67
N GLN A 108 5.95 1.33 -16.99
CA GLN A 108 6.61 2.47 -17.65
C GLN A 108 8.04 2.16 -18.11
N LEU A 109 8.57 0.98 -17.79
CA LEU A 109 9.89 0.56 -18.27
C LEU A 109 9.82 0.12 -19.73
N GLU A 110 10.87 0.45 -20.48
CA GLU A 110 11.03 0.10 -21.90
C GLU A 110 11.06 -1.43 -22.10
N SER A 111 11.60 -2.18 -21.13
CA SER A 111 11.55 -3.64 -21.08
C SER A 111 10.45 -4.14 -20.13
N LYS A 112 9.45 -4.82 -20.69
CA LYS A 112 8.30 -5.40 -19.93
C LYS A 112 8.66 -6.63 -19.09
N ALA A 113 9.91 -7.07 -19.07
CA ALA A 113 10.36 -8.25 -18.34
C ALA A 113 10.06 -8.16 -16.83
N TRP A 114 10.28 -6.99 -16.23
CA TRP A 114 9.98 -6.75 -14.81
C TRP A 114 8.49 -6.77 -14.50
N PHE A 115 7.67 -6.17 -15.38
CA PHE A 115 6.23 -6.22 -15.25
C PHE A 115 5.70 -7.65 -15.32
N ILE A 116 6.15 -8.43 -16.31
CA ILE A 116 5.72 -9.82 -16.49
C ILE A 116 6.15 -10.69 -15.30
N GLY A 117 7.39 -10.53 -14.82
CA GLY A 117 7.88 -11.27 -13.64
C GLY A 117 7.04 -10.99 -12.38
N LEU A 118 6.73 -9.72 -12.11
CA LEU A 118 5.89 -9.31 -10.99
C LEU A 118 4.44 -9.80 -11.11
N LEU A 119 3.90 -9.75 -12.32
CA LEU A 119 2.54 -10.19 -12.61
C LEU A 119 2.40 -11.70 -12.42
N LEU A 120 3.34 -12.47 -12.97
CA LEU A 120 3.33 -13.93 -12.85
C LEU A 120 3.55 -14.35 -11.39
N LEU A 121 4.55 -13.79 -10.69
CA LEU A 121 4.72 -14.10 -9.26
C LEU A 121 3.47 -13.75 -8.45
N GLY A 122 2.80 -12.63 -8.74
CA GLY A 122 1.55 -12.27 -8.08
C GLY A 122 0.44 -13.31 -8.30
N ILE A 123 0.21 -13.70 -9.56
CA ILE A 123 -0.84 -14.67 -9.93
C ILE A 123 -0.57 -16.07 -9.36
N PHE A 124 0.70 -16.49 -9.30
CA PHE A 124 1.10 -17.77 -8.71
C PHE A 124 1.20 -17.74 -7.17
N ASN A 125 0.59 -16.75 -6.51
CA ASN A 125 0.56 -16.59 -5.05
C ASN A 125 1.93 -16.28 -4.40
N PHE A 126 2.93 -15.93 -5.20
CA PHE A 126 4.23 -15.44 -4.75
C PHE A 126 4.29 -13.90 -4.69
N GLY A 127 3.14 -13.22 -4.57
CA GLY A 127 3.04 -11.75 -4.58
C GLY A 127 3.88 -11.06 -3.50
N PHE A 128 4.02 -11.67 -2.32
CA PHE A 128 4.92 -11.19 -1.26
C PHE A 128 6.38 -11.19 -1.71
N PHE A 129 6.86 -12.31 -2.28
CA PHE A 129 8.23 -12.41 -2.79
C PHE A 129 8.46 -11.50 -3.99
N ALA A 130 7.45 -11.31 -4.83
CA ALA A 130 7.47 -10.35 -5.93
C ALA A 130 7.74 -8.93 -5.39
N MET A 131 7.07 -8.57 -4.31
CA MET A 131 7.27 -7.28 -3.66
C MET A 131 8.67 -7.14 -3.05
N VAL A 132 9.15 -8.17 -2.35
CA VAL A 132 10.51 -8.16 -1.79
C VAL A 132 11.55 -8.00 -2.91
N ALA A 133 11.41 -8.75 -4.00
CA ALA A 133 12.30 -8.65 -5.17
C ALA A 133 12.24 -7.25 -5.81
N PHE A 134 11.05 -6.64 -5.90
CA PHE A 134 10.90 -5.28 -6.42
C PHE A 134 11.47 -4.20 -5.50
N ILE A 135 11.33 -4.33 -4.19
CA ILE A 135 11.94 -3.38 -3.24
C ILE A 135 13.46 -3.44 -3.38
N LEU A 136 14.04 -4.65 -3.40
CA LEU A 136 15.48 -4.87 -3.44
C LEU A 136 16.12 -4.54 -4.79
N ALA A 137 15.53 -4.99 -5.89
CA ALA A 137 16.14 -4.97 -7.23
C ALA A 137 15.25 -4.32 -8.31
N GLY A 138 14.01 -3.93 -7.96
CA GLY A 138 13.06 -3.34 -8.90
C GLY A 138 13.54 -1.99 -9.43
N PRO A 139 13.57 -1.80 -10.77
CA PRO A 139 14.01 -0.56 -11.38
C PRO A 139 13.03 0.59 -11.12
N ASP A 140 13.57 1.78 -10.90
CA ASP A 140 12.80 3.01 -10.79
C ASP A 140 12.56 3.65 -12.16
N GLY A 141 11.38 3.42 -12.75
CA GLY A 141 11.01 4.03 -14.04
C GLY A 141 11.10 5.56 -14.03
N GLN A 142 10.77 6.20 -12.90
CA GLN A 142 10.84 7.65 -12.77
C GLN A 142 12.27 8.19 -12.61
N THR A 143 13.13 7.50 -11.86
CA THR A 143 14.54 7.88 -11.70
C THR A 143 15.28 7.74 -13.04
N LEU A 144 15.02 6.67 -13.79
CA LEU A 144 15.59 6.47 -15.13
C LEU A 144 15.10 7.51 -16.13
N ALA A 145 13.80 7.86 -16.12
CA ALA A 145 13.27 8.90 -16.99
C ALA A 145 13.79 10.30 -16.62
N ALA A 146 14.00 10.60 -15.33
CA ALA A 146 14.57 11.86 -14.87
C ALA A 146 16.06 12.00 -15.27
N ILE A 147 16.86 10.94 -15.10
CA ILE A 147 18.26 10.90 -15.53
C ILE A 147 18.36 11.11 -17.04
N ARG A 148 17.53 10.42 -17.84
CA ARG A 148 17.52 10.57 -19.30
C ARG A 148 17.18 12.00 -19.73
N ARG A 149 16.16 12.62 -19.13
CA ARG A 149 15.80 14.03 -19.41
C ARG A 149 16.92 15.00 -19.05
N ALA A 150 17.59 14.78 -17.91
CA ALA A 150 18.74 15.57 -17.51
C ALA A 150 19.93 15.40 -18.47
N GLN A 151 20.18 14.19 -18.96
CA GLN A 151 21.21 13.92 -19.97
C GLN A 151 20.91 14.56 -21.33
N VAL A 152 19.66 14.57 -21.77
CA VAL A 152 19.24 15.26 -23.00
C VAL A 152 19.37 16.78 -22.86
N ALA A 153 19.04 17.34 -21.70
CA ALA A 153 19.21 18.77 -21.43
C ALA A 153 20.69 19.19 -21.29
N ALA A 154 21.56 18.26 -20.88
CA ALA A 154 23.00 18.49 -20.72
C ALA A 154 23.82 18.15 -21.97
N GLN A 155 23.22 17.58 -23.03
CA GLN A 155 23.90 17.41 -24.31
C GLN A 155 24.08 18.79 -24.96
N PRO A 156 25.33 19.30 -25.10
CA PRO A 156 25.56 20.51 -25.87
C PRO A 156 25.12 20.22 -27.30
N THR A 157 24.33 21.11 -27.88
CA THR A 157 24.02 21.08 -29.32
C THR A 157 25.33 21.22 -30.09
N SER A 158 25.93 20.10 -30.45
CA SER A 158 27.01 20.05 -31.44
C SER A 158 26.38 20.31 -32.80
N ALA A 159 26.30 21.60 -33.14
CA ALA A 159 26.08 22.10 -34.49
C ALA A 159 27.39 22.10 -35.28
#